data_AF-A0A954WML4-F1
#
_entry.id   AF-A0A954WML4-F1
#
_cell.length_a   1.000
_cell.length_b   1.000
_cell.length_c   1.000
_cell.angle_alpha   90.00
_cell.angle_beta   90.00
_cell.angle_gamma   90.00
#
_symmetry.space_group_name_H-M   'P 1'
#
loop_
_entity.id
_entity.type
_entity.pdbx_description
1 polymer ?
#
loop_
_entity_poly.entity_id
_entity_poly.type
_entity_poly.pdbx_seq_one_letter_code
_entity_poly.pdbx_strand_id
1 'polypeptide(L)'
;MLTIFGKPDRRSGFCDGVSRRDFLRIGGMAMGGLTLPQLLAAESKTGVGRSHKAIINVFLPGGPPHQDMWDIKLDAPSEIRGEFQPI
;
A
#
# COMPACT_ATOMS: atom_id res chain seq x y z
N MET A 1 -29.85 -5.52 -5.55
CA MET A 1 -29.48 -5.53 -6.99
C MET A 1 -28.13 -4.86 -7.12
N LEU A 2 -27.12 -5.55 -7.66
CA LEU A 2 -25.79 -4.97 -7.86
C LEU A 2 -25.87 -3.97 -9.02
N THR A 3 -25.79 -2.67 -8.74
CA THR A 3 -25.73 -1.63 -9.77
C THR A 3 -24.30 -1.58 -10.31
N ILE A 4 -24.07 -2.25 -11.44
CA ILE A 4 -22.73 -2.42 -12.02
C ILE A 4 -22.09 -1.08 -12.38
N PHE A 5 -22.86 -0.11 -12.88
CA PHE A 5 -22.35 1.16 -13.41
C PHE A 5 -22.22 2.30 -12.40
N GLY A 6 -22.39 2.04 -11.10
CA GLY A 6 -22.33 3.09 -10.07
C GLY A 6 -23.45 4.14 -10.20
N LYS A 7 -23.24 5.33 -9.63
CA LYS A 7 -24.16 6.47 -9.80
C LYS A 7 -23.82 7.16 -11.13
N PRO A 8 -24.80 7.47 -12.00
CA PRO A 8 -24.53 8.14 -13.26
C PRO A 8 -23.83 9.47 -13.01
N ASP A 9 -22.65 9.62 -13.63
CA ASP A 9 -21.87 10.84 -13.50
C ASP A 9 -22.49 11.91 -14.40
N ARG A 10 -23.26 12.81 -13.80
CA ARG A 10 -23.88 13.96 -14.49
C ARG A 10 -22.86 14.95 -15.07
N ARG A 11 -21.56 14.77 -14.79
CA ARG A 11 -20.45 15.54 -15.37
C ARG A 11 -19.71 14.78 -16.48
N SER A 12 -20.09 13.54 -16.77
CA SER A 12 -19.55 12.79 -17.91
C SER A 12 -19.98 13.46 -19.22
N GLY A 13 -19.04 13.67 -20.14
CA GLY A 13 -19.29 14.24 -21.47
C GLY A 13 -19.97 13.27 -22.46
N PHE A 14 -20.36 12.07 -22.01
CA PHE A 14 -21.00 11.05 -22.83
C PHE A 14 -22.47 10.87 -22.43
N CYS A 15 -23.36 10.72 -23.42
CA CYS A 15 -24.82 10.62 -23.25
C CYS A 15 -25.29 9.34 -22.53
N ASP A 16 -24.39 8.39 -22.25
CA ASP A 16 -24.65 7.15 -21.53
C ASP A 16 -24.38 7.27 -20.01
N GLY A 17 -23.81 8.38 -19.55
CA GLY A 17 -23.56 8.65 -18.12
C GLY A 17 -22.51 7.76 -17.47
N VAL A 18 -21.74 7.00 -18.26
CA VAL A 18 -20.68 6.11 -17.79
C VAL A 18 -19.34 6.85 -17.81
N SER A 19 -18.62 6.84 -16.68
CA SER A 19 -17.28 7.44 -16.63
C SER A 19 -16.19 6.40 -16.94
N ARG A 20 -15.07 6.84 -17.54
CA ARG A 20 -13.86 6.00 -17.72
C ARG A 20 -13.40 5.36 -16.40
N ARG A 21 -13.57 6.07 -15.28
CA ARG A 21 -13.18 5.60 -13.95
C ARG A 21 -14.05 4.44 -13.49
N ASP A 22 -15.35 4.44 -13.79
CA ASP A 22 -16.24 3.34 -13.44
C ASP A 22 -15.91 2.10 -14.27
N PHE A 23 -15.62 2.26 -15.57
CA PHE A 23 -15.13 1.16 -16.41
C PHE A 23 -13.85 0.52 -15.85
N LEU A 24 -12.86 1.33 -15.46
CA LEU A 24 -11.60 0.83 -14.88
C LEU A 24 -11.80 0.17 -13.51
N ARG A 25 -12.71 0.70 -12.67
CA ARG A 25 -13.04 0.10 -11.37
C ARG A 25 -13.70 -1.27 -11.53
N ILE A 26 -14.69 -1.37 -12.42
CA ILE A 26 -15.41 -2.62 -12.68
C ILE A 26 -14.46 -3.63 -13.35
N GLY A 27 -13.68 -3.20 -14.36
CA GLY A 27 -12.70 -4.06 -15.01
C GLY A 27 -11.62 -4.57 -14.07
N GLY A 28 -11.10 -3.70 -13.20
CA GLY A 28 -10.14 -4.07 -12.17
C GLY A 28 -10.73 -5.02 -11.11
N MET A 29 -11.95 -4.78 -10.66
CA MET A 29 -12.66 -5.67 -9.74
C MET A 29 -13.04 -7.00 -10.38
N ALA A 30 -13.34 -7.05 -11.67
CA ALA A 30 -13.61 -8.30 -12.37
C ALA A 30 -12.33 -9.16 -12.47
N MET A 31 -11.20 -8.57 -12.85
CA MET A 31 -9.93 -9.32 -12.94
C MET A 31 -9.39 -9.74 -11.57
N GLY A 32 -9.42 -8.84 -10.58
CA GLY A 32 -8.94 -9.16 -9.22
C GLY A 32 -9.92 -10.01 -8.42
N GLY A 33 -11.23 -9.76 -8.55
CA GLY A 33 -12.27 -10.44 -7.77
C GLY A 33 -12.56 -11.86 -8.21
N LEU A 34 -12.43 -12.18 -9.51
CA LEU A 34 -12.63 -13.55 -10.01
C LEU A 34 -11.44 -14.48 -9.73
N THR A 35 -10.24 -13.92 -9.64
CA THR A 35 -9.00 -14.70 -9.43
C THR A 35 -8.66 -14.85 -7.94
N LEU A 36 -9.11 -13.93 -7.08
CA LEU A 36 -8.82 -13.95 -5.65
C LEU A 36 -9.26 -15.23 -4.91
N PRO A 37 -10.47 -15.81 -5.14
CA PRO A 37 -10.86 -17.05 -4.47
C PRO A 37 -9.97 -18.24 -4.84
N GLN A 38 -9.55 -18.30 -6.11
CA GLN A 38 -8.65 -19.35 -6.60
C GLN A 38 -7.23 -19.17 -6.03
N LEU A 39 -6.77 -17.92 -5.91
CA LEU A 39 -5.50 -17.58 -5.28
C LEU A 39 -5.50 -17.97 -3.79
N LEU A 40 -6.53 -17.59 -3.03
CA LEU A 40 -6.68 -17.94 -1.62
C LEU A 40 -6.78 -19.47 -1.41
N ALA A 41 -7.47 -20.17 -2.31
CA ALA A 41 -7.53 -21.63 -2.28
C ALA A 41 -6.16 -22.26 -2.57
N ALA A 42 -5.37 -21.69 -3.50
CA ALA A 42 -4.01 -22.15 -3.78
C ALA A 42 -3.05 -21.88 -2.61
N GLU A 43 -3.12 -20.71 -1.98
CA GLU A 43 -2.39 -20.39 -0.74
C GLU A 43 -2.72 -21.39 0.38
N SER A 44 -4.00 -21.71 0.58
CA SER A 44 -4.42 -22.68 1.60
C SER A 44 -3.89 -24.10 1.34
N LYS A 45 -3.85 -24.54 0.06
CA LYS A 45 -3.34 -25.86 -0.34
C LYS A 45 -1.82 -25.97 -0.26
N THR A 46 -1.11 -24.89 -0.55
CA THR A 46 0.36 -24.85 -0.54
C THR A 46 0.93 -24.72 0.87
N GLY A 47 0.08 -24.46 1.88
CA GLY A 47 0.53 -24.32 3.26
C GLY A 47 1.42 -23.10 3.48
N VAL A 48 1.40 -22.13 2.55
CA VAL A 48 2.07 -20.83 2.70
C VAL A 48 1.31 -20.05 3.77
N GLY A 49 1.63 -20.33 5.03
CA GLY A 49 1.14 -19.60 6.19
C GLY A 49 1.77 -18.22 6.29
N ARG A 50 1.22 -17.41 7.22
CA ARG A 50 1.68 -16.05 7.54
C ARG A 50 3.20 -15.95 7.51
N SER A 51 3.72 -15.07 6.64
CA SER A 51 5.15 -14.75 6.62
C SER A 51 5.59 -14.27 8.01
N HIS A 52 6.70 -14.81 8.52
CA HIS A 52 7.35 -14.29 9.72
C HIS A 52 7.92 -12.87 9.54
N LYS A 53 7.89 -12.32 8.31
CA LYS A 53 8.30 -10.94 8.04
C LYS A 53 7.17 -9.99 8.45
N ALA A 54 7.41 -9.20 9.48
CA ALA A 54 6.59 -8.05 9.85
C ALA A 54 7.21 -6.77 9.28
N ILE A 55 6.37 -5.88 8.75
CA ILE A 55 6.76 -4.55 8.29
C ILE A 55 6.05 -3.53 9.18
N ILE A 56 6.80 -2.62 9.80
CA ILE A 56 6.24 -1.46 10.49
C ILE A 56 6.20 -0.32 9.47
N ASN A 57 5.00 0.10 9.09
CA ASN A 57 4.82 1.26 8.22
C ASN A 57 4.75 2.53 9.07
N VAL A 58 5.82 3.32 9.05
CA VAL A 58 5.88 4.62 9.71
C VAL A 58 5.60 5.69 8.65
N PHE A 59 4.36 6.19 8.63
CA PHE A 59 3.95 7.26 7.71
C PHE A 59 4.18 8.63 8.35
N LEU A 60 5.13 9.39 7.81
CA LEU A 60 5.50 10.73 8.29
C LEU A 60 5.15 11.77 7.21
N PRO A 61 3.94 12.38 7.25
CA PRO A 61 3.58 13.42 6.29
C PRO A 61 4.46 14.66 6.50
N GLY A 62 5.29 14.98 5.51
CA GLY A 62 6.31 16.06 5.61
C GLY A 62 7.72 15.57 5.93
N GLY A 63 7.90 14.26 6.19
CA GLY A 63 9.20 13.64 6.46
C GLY A 63 9.66 13.80 7.93
N PRO A 64 10.56 12.91 8.40
CA PRO A 64 11.21 13.08 9.70
C PRO A 64 12.14 14.30 9.71
N PRO A 65 12.34 14.96 10.86
CA PRO A 65 13.42 15.92 10.99
C PRO A 65 14.76 15.22 10.76
N HIS A 66 15.77 15.99 10.31
CA HIS A 66 17.09 15.45 9.98
C HIS A 66 17.68 14.64 11.15
N GLN A 67 17.47 15.06 12.40
CA GLN A 67 18.00 14.38 13.59
C GLN A 67 17.46 12.95 13.79
N ASP A 68 16.24 12.66 13.33
CA ASP A 68 15.60 11.35 13.53
C ASP A 68 16.00 10.32 12.45
N MET A 69 16.72 10.76 11.41
CA MET A 69 17.14 9.89 10.29
C MET A 69 18.50 9.24 10.52
N TRP A 70 19.37 9.86 11.32
CA TRP A 70 20.70 9.31 11.59
C TRP A 70 20.75 8.72 13.00
N ASP A 71 20.92 7.40 13.06
CA ASP A 71 21.36 6.75 14.28
C ASP A 71 22.80 7.17 14.58
N ILE A 72 22.96 7.90 15.68
CA ILE A 72 24.23 8.40 16.18
C ILE A 72 25.11 7.29 16.79
N LYS A 73 24.65 6.03 16.82
CA LYS A 73 25.41 4.84 17.25
C LYS A 73 26.28 5.12 18.48
N LEU A 74 25.65 5.47 19.59
CA LEU A 74 26.34 5.95 20.80
C LEU A 74 27.38 4.96 21.33
N ASP A 75 27.15 3.67 21.14
CA ASP A 75 28.03 2.59 21.60
C ASP A 75 29.14 2.23 20.59
N ALA A 76 29.17 2.84 19.41
CA ALA A 76 30.19 2.55 18.41
C ALA A 76 31.54 3.22 18.76
N PRO A 77 32.68 2.62 18.34
CA PRO A 77 34.00 3.22 18.49
C PRO A 77 34.09 4.64 17.94
N SER A 78 35.00 5.46 18.49
CA SER A 78 35.16 6.88 18.14
C SER A 78 35.39 7.10 16.65
N GLU A 79 36.06 6.16 15.97
CA GLU A 79 36.35 6.21 14.54
C GLU A 79 35.09 6.11 13.67
N ILE A 80 34.01 5.52 14.20
CA ILE A 80 32.74 5.28 13.49
C ILE A 80 31.66 6.26 13.92
N ARG A 81 31.58 6.55 15.22
CA ARG A 81 30.57 7.44 15.83
C ARG A 81 30.82 8.91 15.53
N GLY A 82 32.09 9.30 15.39
CA GLY A 82 32.53 10.70 15.33
C GLY A 82 32.84 11.29 16.69
N GLU A 83 33.31 12.54 16.70
CA GLU A 83 33.85 13.21 17.89
C GLU A 83 32.78 13.81 18.82
N PHE A 84 31.59 14.12 18.31
CA PHE A 84 30.56 14.83 19.06
C PHE A 84 29.70 13.89 19.92
N GLN A 85 29.35 14.32 21.13
CA GLN A 85 28.38 13.64 22.01
C GLN A 85 27.05 14.41 21.97
N PRO A 86 25.89 13.72 22.00
CA PRO A 86 24.60 14.41 22.18
C PRO A 86 24.58 15.12 23.54
N ILE A 87 23.90 16.27 23.56
CA ILE A 87 23.79 17.17 24.74
C ILE A 87 22.77 16.60 25.72
#